data_AF-A0A8H6DCX2-F1
#
_entry.id   AF-A0A8H6DCX2-F1
#
_cell.length_a   1.000
_cell.length_b   1.000
_cell.length_c   1.000
_cell.angle_alpha   90.00
_cell.angle_beta   90.00
_cell.angle_gamma   90.00
#
_symmetry.space_group_name_H-M   'P 1'
#
loop_
_entity.id
_entity.type
_entity.pdbx_description
1 polymer ?
#
loop_
_entity_poly.entity_id
_entity_poly.type
_entity_poly.pdbx_seq_one_letter_code
_entity_poly.pdbx_strand_id
1 'polypeptide(L)'
;MEVIRHGSSQNIDDSLDAWCLWNHLCVAHLQYCVGTRRHSLLTQAQVDQCVSFVKSNEVNNYEARMGAEVQLYWIIYNKCGIAQVDLAGTKLALQAWQQDWMVLFHEPRSQFLQMGFHFAHLLAHCQSLKSPKSVMHSSVLKEMIKHSKIIINLAIDTTDDRTRHLTDHIYHILSFSALTLCRIVHTYESKLRAANYDTTELDNIVFKLINWFKTIGLPCHAAHILGDIVHAQFQKLRPEFQPSTPLISGTLFENPGADYNAEELLLPPDLSFLYPNFIGSEMFDADGGLESWPEWAQVHSDTDASV
;
A
#
# COMPACT_ATOMS: atom_id res chain seq x y z
N MET A 1 0.72 39.41 -47.80
CA MET A 1 0.46 39.31 -46.36
C MET A 1 -0.46 38.12 -46.17
N GLU A 2 0.13 36.92 -46.16
CA GLU A 2 -0.59 35.66 -45.91
C GLU A 2 -0.35 35.28 -44.45
N VAL A 3 -1.45 35.19 -43.72
CA VAL A 3 -1.49 34.86 -42.30
C VAL A 3 -1.28 33.36 -42.17
N ILE A 4 -0.12 32.96 -41.64
CA ILE A 4 0.16 31.59 -41.22
C ILE A 4 -0.82 31.27 -40.08
N ARG A 5 -1.78 30.36 -40.32
CA ARG A 5 -2.65 29.79 -39.29
C ARG A 5 -1.80 28.91 -38.36
N HIS A 6 -1.66 29.33 -37.10
CA HIS A 6 -1.01 28.59 -36.01
C HIS A 6 -2.02 27.85 -35.09
N GLY A 7 -3.27 27.63 -35.54
CA GLY A 7 -4.39 27.27 -34.64
C GLY A 7 -4.72 25.79 -34.42
N SER A 8 -4.01 24.84 -35.03
CA SER A 8 -4.36 23.41 -34.93
C SER A 8 -3.55 22.62 -33.89
N SER A 9 -2.31 23.04 -33.59
CA SER A 9 -1.45 22.30 -32.66
C SER A 9 -1.81 22.56 -31.19
N GLN A 10 -2.21 23.79 -30.85
CA GLN A 10 -2.57 24.18 -29.47
C GLN A 10 -3.82 23.46 -28.96
N ASN A 11 -4.86 23.32 -29.79
CA ASN A 11 -6.12 22.67 -29.37
C ASN A 11 -5.98 21.16 -29.11
N ILE A 12 -5.03 20.49 -29.76
CA ILE A 12 -4.76 19.06 -29.53
C ILE A 12 -3.97 18.92 -28.22
N ASP A 13 -2.95 19.75 -28.02
CA ASP A 13 -2.11 19.77 -26.81
C ASP A 13 -2.94 20.05 -25.56
N ASP A 14 -3.81 21.07 -25.60
CA ASP A 14 -4.75 21.41 -24.52
C ASP A 14 -5.71 20.25 -24.18
N SER A 15 -6.09 19.46 -25.20
CA SER A 15 -6.95 18.29 -25.00
C SER A 15 -6.20 17.12 -24.38
N LEU A 16 -4.93 16.91 -24.74
CA LEU A 16 -4.08 15.86 -24.15
C LEU A 16 -3.80 16.17 -22.68
N ASP A 17 -3.46 17.41 -22.36
CA ASP A 17 -3.22 17.86 -20.99
C ASP A 17 -4.45 17.69 -20.10
N ALA A 18 -5.64 18.01 -20.62
CA ALA A 18 -6.89 17.81 -19.90
C ALA A 18 -7.14 16.33 -19.57
N TRP A 19 -6.82 15.42 -20.50
CA TRP A 19 -6.95 13.97 -20.27
C TRP A 19 -5.91 13.42 -19.31
N CYS A 20 -4.67 13.89 -19.37
CA CYS A 20 -3.64 13.57 -18.38
C CYS A 20 -4.13 13.99 -16.99
N LEU A 21 -4.54 15.26 -16.81
CA LEU A 21 -5.08 15.76 -15.56
C LEU A 21 -6.29 14.95 -15.08
N TRP A 22 -7.20 14.58 -15.99
CA TRP A 22 -8.34 13.72 -15.66
C TRP A 22 -7.90 12.37 -15.11
N ASN A 23 -6.91 11.71 -15.71
CA ASN A 23 -6.37 10.45 -15.21
C ASN A 23 -5.80 10.60 -13.79
N HIS A 24 -5.02 11.65 -13.52
CA HIS A 24 -4.49 11.94 -12.17
C HIS A 24 -5.62 12.10 -11.14
N LEU A 25 -6.67 12.85 -11.49
CA LEU A 25 -7.86 13.02 -10.62
C LEU A 25 -8.60 11.69 -10.39
N CYS A 26 -8.74 10.86 -11.42
CA CYS A 26 -9.35 9.53 -11.30
C CYS A 26 -8.55 8.63 -10.37
N VAL A 27 -7.21 8.58 -10.50
CA VAL A 27 -6.35 7.79 -9.62
C VAL A 27 -6.50 8.26 -8.18
N ALA A 28 -6.33 9.55 -7.91
CA ALA A 28 -6.44 10.10 -6.56
C ALA A 28 -7.80 9.82 -5.93
N HIS A 29 -8.89 9.99 -6.68
CA HIS A 29 -10.25 9.70 -6.23
C HIS A 29 -10.45 8.20 -5.92
N LEU A 30 -9.96 7.31 -6.78
CA LEU A 30 -10.10 5.86 -6.54
C LEU A 30 -9.24 5.38 -5.37
N GLN A 31 -8.02 5.89 -5.22
CA GLN A 31 -7.15 5.62 -4.07
C GLN A 31 -7.86 6.03 -2.77
N TYR A 32 -8.47 7.21 -2.76
CA TYR A 32 -9.28 7.69 -1.64
C TYR A 32 -10.48 6.77 -1.36
N CYS A 33 -11.29 6.45 -2.37
CA CYS A 33 -12.44 5.55 -2.23
C CYS A 33 -12.06 4.18 -1.68
N VAL A 34 -10.97 3.59 -2.16
CA VAL A 34 -10.45 2.30 -1.68
C VAL A 34 -9.99 2.42 -0.22
N GLY A 35 -9.23 3.47 0.11
CA GLY A 35 -8.70 3.68 1.46
C GLY A 35 -9.78 3.97 2.52
N THR A 36 -10.84 4.69 2.15
CA THR A 36 -11.93 5.07 3.07
C THR A 36 -13.21 4.25 2.88
N ARG A 37 -13.18 3.21 2.04
CA ARG A 37 -14.35 2.40 1.64
C ARG A 37 -15.57 3.21 1.18
N ARG A 38 -15.34 4.41 0.63
CA ARG A 38 -16.41 5.29 0.16
C ARG A 38 -16.79 4.95 -1.29
N HIS A 39 -18.05 5.19 -1.64
CA HIS A 39 -18.52 4.99 -3.00
C HIS A 39 -17.80 5.90 -3.99
N SER A 40 -17.39 5.32 -5.12
CA SER A 40 -16.82 6.06 -6.24
C SER A 40 -17.89 6.76 -7.05
N LEU A 41 -17.58 7.98 -7.51
CA LEU A 41 -18.37 8.73 -8.48
C LEU A 41 -18.04 8.33 -9.92
N LEU A 42 -16.97 7.54 -10.13
CA LEU A 42 -16.57 7.07 -11.45
C LEU A 42 -17.42 5.89 -11.91
N THR A 43 -17.63 5.81 -13.21
CA THR A 43 -18.30 4.71 -13.90
C THR A 43 -17.29 3.90 -14.71
N GLN A 44 -17.66 2.65 -15.07
CA GLN A 44 -16.85 1.80 -15.94
C GLN A 44 -16.50 2.50 -17.26
N ALA A 45 -17.47 3.19 -17.88
CA ALA A 45 -17.26 3.90 -19.14
C ALA A 45 -16.19 5.00 -19.04
N GLN A 46 -16.13 5.72 -17.92
CA GLN A 46 -15.10 6.74 -17.70
C GLN A 46 -13.71 6.11 -17.50
N VAL A 47 -13.64 4.98 -16.79
CA VAL A 47 -12.38 4.22 -16.63
C VAL A 47 -11.89 3.68 -17.97
N ASP A 48 -12.79 3.14 -18.80
CA ASP A 48 -12.45 2.64 -20.12
C ASP A 48 -11.94 3.77 -21.04
N GLN A 49 -12.48 4.98 -20.90
CA GLN A 49 -11.97 6.17 -21.60
C GLN A 49 -10.54 6.53 -21.17
N CYS A 50 -10.24 6.52 -19.86
CA CYS A 50 -8.88 6.74 -19.35
C CYS A 50 -7.88 5.75 -19.97
N VAL A 51 -8.24 4.47 -20.03
CA VAL A 51 -7.39 3.40 -20.60
C VAL A 51 -7.25 3.54 -22.11
N SER A 52 -8.35 3.82 -22.81
CA SER A 52 -8.34 4.02 -24.27
C SER A 52 -7.46 5.19 -24.67
N PHE A 53 -7.53 6.29 -23.91
CA PHE A 53 -6.71 7.48 -24.13
C PHE A 53 -5.21 7.17 -24.10
N VAL A 54 -4.72 6.51 -23.05
CA VAL A 54 -3.28 6.22 -22.93
C VAL A 54 -2.79 5.16 -23.92
N LYS A 55 -3.66 4.26 -24.38
CA LYS A 55 -3.32 3.25 -25.40
C LYS A 55 -3.33 3.80 -26.83
N SER A 56 -4.15 4.81 -27.10
CA SER A 56 -4.35 5.33 -28.46
C SER A 56 -3.46 6.53 -28.79
N ASN A 57 -2.89 7.18 -27.77
CA ASN A 57 -2.04 8.36 -27.93
C ASN A 57 -0.60 8.03 -27.54
N GLU A 58 0.36 8.72 -28.15
CA GLU A 58 1.78 8.66 -27.77
C GLU A 58 2.01 9.46 -26.48
N VAL A 59 1.44 8.99 -25.37
CA VAL A 59 1.66 9.57 -24.06
C VAL A 59 3.02 9.16 -23.51
N ASN A 60 3.63 10.02 -22.69
CA ASN A 60 4.86 9.66 -22.02
C ASN A 60 4.64 8.52 -21.00
N ASN A 61 5.75 7.94 -20.55
CA ASN A 61 5.75 6.82 -19.64
C ASN A 61 4.99 7.06 -18.31
N TYR A 62 5.09 8.27 -17.78
CA TYR A 62 4.45 8.67 -16.53
C TYR A 62 2.92 8.70 -16.69
N GLU A 63 2.42 9.28 -17.77
CA GLU A 63 0.99 9.34 -18.05
C GLU A 63 0.39 7.97 -18.40
N ALA A 64 1.15 7.11 -19.09
CA ALA A 64 0.76 5.73 -19.32
C ALA A 64 0.57 4.96 -18.00
N ARG A 65 1.45 5.19 -17.00
CA ARG A 65 1.33 4.59 -15.67
C ARG A 65 0.10 5.08 -14.93
N MET A 66 -0.27 6.35 -15.07
CA MET A 66 -1.52 6.85 -14.47
C MET A 66 -2.74 6.12 -15.02
N GLY A 67 -2.81 5.92 -16.33
CA GLY A 67 -3.88 5.12 -16.93
C GLY A 67 -3.92 3.67 -16.43
N ALA A 68 -2.74 3.04 -16.27
CA ALA A 68 -2.63 1.71 -15.67
C ALA A 68 -3.11 1.68 -14.21
N GLU A 69 -2.75 2.70 -13.41
CA GLU A 69 -3.20 2.85 -12.02
C GLU A 69 -4.71 3.09 -11.91
N VAL A 70 -5.32 3.88 -12.81
CA VAL A 70 -6.79 4.06 -12.84
C VAL A 70 -7.46 2.70 -12.97
N GLN A 71 -7.03 1.88 -13.93
CA GLN A 71 -7.61 0.56 -14.15
C GLN A 71 -7.38 -0.37 -12.95
N LEU A 72 -6.17 -0.34 -12.36
CA LEU A 72 -5.84 -1.16 -11.20
C LEU A 72 -6.73 -0.82 -9.99
N TYR A 73 -6.81 0.46 -9.63
CA TYR A 73 -7.62 0.90 -8.49
C TYR A 73 -9.12 0.70 -8.73
N TRP A 74 -9.56 0.74 -9.98
CA TRP A 74 -10.92 0.36 -10.35
C TRP A 74 -11.19 -1.14 -10.13
N ILE A 75 -10.23 -2.02 -10.46
CA ILE A 75 -10.33 -3.45 -10.14
C ILE A 75 -10.41 -3.64 -8.62
N ILE A 76 -9.54 -2.98 -7.86
CA ILE A 76 -9.54 -3.04 -6.39
C ILE A 76 -10.90 -2.60 -5.84
N TYR A 77 -11.39 -1.44 -6.26
CA TYR A 77 -12.66 -0.88 -5.81
C TYR A 77 -13.83 -1.86 -6.03
N ASN A 78 -13.96 -2.41 -7.24
CA ASN A 78 -15.08 -3.30 -7.58
C ASN A 78 -14.96 -4.70 -6.97
N LYS A 79 -13.74 -5.23 -6.85
CA LYS A 79 -13.53 -6.62 -6.42
C LYS A 79 -13.31 -6.75 -4.92
N CYS A 80 -12.71 -5.75 -4.28
CA CYS A 80 -12.36 -5.77 -2.85
C CYS A 80 -13.32 -4.92 -1.98
N GLY A 81 -14.20 -4.11 -2.58
CA GLY A 81 -15.19 -3.30 -1.87
C GLY A 81 -16.49 -4.04 -1.50
N ILE A 82 -16.65 -5.30 -1.91
CA ILE A 82 -17.88 -6.09 -1.70
C ILE A 82 -17.75 -6.94 -0.43
N ALA A 83 -18.87 -7.18 0.27
CA ALA A 83 -18.95 -7.95 1.51
C ALA A 83 -18.37 -9.38 1.43
N GLN A 84 -18.31 -9.98 0.23
CA GLN A 84 -17.60 -11.23 -0.01
C GLN A 84 -16.72 -11.10 -1.25
N VAL A 85 -15.40 -11.19 -1.04
CA VAL A 85 -14.42 -11.10 -2.11
C VAL A 85 -14.27 -12.46 -2.78
N ASP A 86 -14.58 -12.52 -4.07
CA ASP A 86 -14.17 -13.61 -4.94
C ASP A 86 -12.67 -13.52 -5.19
N LEU A 87 -11.89 -14.19 -4.33
CA LEU A 87 -10.43 -14.16 -4.38
C LEU A 87 -9.89 -14.73 -5.69
N ALA A 88 -10.52 -15.76 -6.25
CA ALA A 88 -10.09 -16.38 -7.50
C ALA A 88 -10.30 -15.44 -8.69
N GLY A 89 -11.50 -14.88 -8.83
CA GLY A 89 -11.80 -13.90 -9.88
C GLY A 89 -11.02 -12.60 -9.71
N THR A 90 -10.70 -12.19 -8.48
CA THR A 90 -9.83 -11.03 -8.22
C THR A 90 -8.41 -11.30 -8.68
N LYS A 91 -7.84 -12.46 -8.35
CA LYS A 91 -6.50 -12.86 -8.81
C LYS A 91 -6.42 -12.92 -10.34
N LEU A 92 -7.44 -13.49 -11.00
CA LEU A 92 -7.51 -13.52 -12.47
C LEU A 92 -7.56 -12.11 -13.07
N ALA A 93 -8.36 -11.20 -12.50
CA ALA A 93 -8.43 -9.82 -12.97
C ALA A 93 -7.09 -9.07 -12.81
N LEU A 94 -6.40 -9.27 -11.67
CA LEU A 94 -5.08 -8.68 -11.44
C LEU A 94 -4.03 -9.26 -12.38
N GLN A 95 -4.06 -10.57 -12.64
CA GLN A 95 -3.17 -11.19 -13.63
C GLN A 95 -3.41 -10.65 -15.04
N ALA A 96 -4.67 -10.53 -15.47
CA ALA A 96 -5.01 -9.94 -16.76
C ALA A 96 -4.49 -8.50 -16.87
N TRP A 97 -4.70 -7.70 -15.82
CA TRP A 97 -4.16 -6.34 -15.74
C TRP A 97 -2.62 -6.33 -15.86
N GLN A 98 -1.92 -7.21 -15.16
CA GLN A 98 -0.46 -7.27 -15.22
C GLN A 98 0.04 -7.65 -16.62
N GLN A 99 -0.67 -8.54 -17.33
CA GLN A 99 -0.33 -8.88 -18.71
C GLN A 99 -0.54 -7.68 -19.65
N ASP A 100 -1.66 -6.96 -19.51
CA ASP A 100 -1.97 -5.78 -20.31
C ASP A 100 -0.95 -4.66 -20.15
N TRP A 101 -0.36 -4.53 -18.96
CA TRP A 101 0.62 -3.49 -18.62
C TRP A 101 2.04 -4.01 -18.40
N MET A 102 2.36 -5.22 -18.90
CA MET A 102 3.60 -5.92 -18.61
C MET A 102 4.84 -5.08 -18.93
N VAL A 103 4.81 -4.32 -20.03
CA VAL A 103 5.92 -3.43 -20.42
C VAL A 103 6.15 -2.37 -19.35
N LEU A 104 5.10 -1.63 -18.97
CA LEU A 104 5.19 -0.58 -17.94
C LEU A 104 5.62 -1.15 -16.58
N PHE A 105 5.21 -2.38 -16.27
CA PHE A 105 5.52 -3.06 -15.02
C PHE A 105 7.02 -3.33 -14.85
N HIS A 106 7.77 -3.53 -15.93
CA HIS A 106 9.21 -3.86 -15.89
C HIS A 106 10.13 -2.68 -16.20
N GLU A 107 9.57 -1.53 -16.56
CA GLU A 107 10.37 -0.34 -16.86
C GLU A 107 10.96 0.32 -15.61
N PRO A 108 12.06 1.09 -15.76
CA PRO A 108 12.62 1.85 -14.66
C PRO A 108 11.58 2.77 -14.01
N ARG A 109 11.61 2.86 -12.69
CA ARG A 109 10.66 3.64 -11.86
C ARG A 109 9.23 3.08 -11.78
N SER A 110 9.00 1.82 -12.10
CA SER A 110 7.68 1.18 -11.97
C SER A 110 7.34 0.74 -10.53
N GLN A 111 8.19 0.99 -9.53
CA GLN A 111 7.99 0.48 -8.17
C GLN A 111 6.62 0.85 -7.57
N PHE A 112 6.08 2.04 -7.83
CA PHE A 112 4.79 2.45 -7.29
C PHE A 112 3.63 1.69 -7.92
N LEU A 113 3.74 1.42 -9.22
CA LEU A 113 2.81 0.56 -9.96
C LEU A 113 2.86 -0.88 -9.41
N GLN A 114 4.07 -1.39 -9.16
CA GLN A 114 4.28 -2.71 -8.54
C GLN A 114 3.73 -2.77 -7.10
N MET A 115 3.94 -1.71 -6.31
CA MET A 115 3.40 -1.59 -4.95
C MET A 115 1.88 -1.60 -4.97
N GLY A 116 1.24 -0.84 -5.87
CA GLY A 116 -0.22 -0.86 -6.06
C GLY A 116 -0.73 -2.26 -6.40
N PHE A 117 -0.02 -2.98 -7.28
CA PHE A 117 -0.38 -4.34 -7.68
C PHE A 117 -0.30 -5.33 -6.51
N HIS A 118 0.79 -5.31 -5.75
CA HIS A 118 0.93 -6.15 -4.56
C HIS A 118 -0.04 -5.76 -3.45
N PHE A 119 -0.33 -4.47 -3.30
CA PHE A 119 -1.35 -3.97 -2.40
C PHE A 119 -2.73 -4.52 -2.76
N ALA A 120 -3.09 -4.58 -4.04
CA ALA A 120 -4.34 -5.16 -4.50
C ALA A 120 -4.49 -6.63 -4.05
N HIS A 121 -3.43 -7.43 -4.23
CA HIS A 121 -3.41 -8.81 -3.77
C HIS A 121 -3.53 -8.93 -2.25
N LEU A 122 -2.74 -8.13 -1.52
CA LEU A 122 -2.76 -8.15 -0.06
C LEU A 122 -4.14 -7.76 0.49
N LEU A 123 -4.75 -6.71 -0.06
CA LEU A 123 -6.08 -6.25 0.31
C LEU A 123 -7.15 -7.31 0.00
N ALA A 124 -7.12 -7.93 -1.19
CA ALA A 124 -8.04 -9.00 -1.55
C ALA A 124 -7.97 -10.19 -0.57
N HIS A 125 -6.75 -10.57 -0.17
CA HIS A 125 -6.53 -11.58 0.85
C HIS A 125 -7.12 -11.15 2.20
N CYS A 126 -6.79 -9.96 2.71
CA CYS A 126 -7.33 -9.44 3.96
C CYS A 126 -8.88 -9.42 3.96
N GLN A 127 -9.50 -8.98 2.87
CA GLN A 127 -10.95 -8.90 2.77
C GLN A 127 -11.62 -10.28 2.68
N SER A 128 -11.01 -11.25 1.98
CA SER A 128 -11.52 -12.64 1.96
C SER A 128 -11.54 -13.31 3.34
N LEU A 129 -10.73 -12.80 4.27
CA LEU A 129 -10.59 -13.32 5.63
C LEU A 129 -11.55 -12.66 6.63
N LYS A 130 -12.26 -11.59 6.27
CA LYS A 130 -13.21 -10.90 7.17
C LYS A 130 -14.52 -11.65 7.39
N SER A 131 -14.77 -12.73 6.65
CA SER A 131 -15.95 -13.56 6.91
C SER A 131 -15.78 -14.30 8.25
N PRO A 132 -16.79 -14.32 9.13
CA PRO A 132 -16.72 -15.04 10.42
C PRO A 132 -16.45 -16.54 10.30
N LYS A 133 -16.67 -17.11 9.10
CA LYS A 133 -16.45 -18.53 8.78
C LYS A 133 -15.10 -18.78 8.07
N SER A 134 -14.31 -17.73 7.85
CA SER A 134 -13.05 -17.86 7.16
C SER A 134 -12.03 -18.59 8.02
N VAL A 135 -11.18 -19.37 7.37
CA VAL A 135 -10.10 -20.12 8.01
C VAL A 135 -8.79 -19.67 7.39
N MET A 136 -7.78 -19.42 8.22
CA MET A 136 -6.45 -19.05 7.72
C MET A 136 -5.73 -20.30 7.22
N HIS A 137 -5.50 -20.37 5.92
CA HIS A 137 -4.67 -21.42 5.30
C HIS A 137 -3.21 -20.97 5.19
N SER A 138 -2.29 -21.93 5.32
CA SER A 138 -0.84 -21.68 5.22
C SER A 138 -0.43 -21.02 3.90
N SER A 139 -1.07 -21.42 2.79
CA SER A 139 -0.84 -20.85 1.46
C SER A 139 -1.25 -19.38 1.37
N VAL A 140 -2.38 -19.01 1.98
CA VAL A 140 -2.86 -17.62 2.04
C VAL A 140 -1.90 -16.77 2.88
N LEU A 141 -1.51 -17.27 4.05
CA LEU A 141 -0.57 -16.57 4.92
C LEU A 141 0.77 -16.31 4.22
N LYS A 142 1.30 -17.31 3.52
CA LYS A 142 2.55 -17.20 2.76
C LYS A 142 2.47 -16.10 1.70
N GLU A 143 1.37 -16.03 0.95
CA GLU A 143 1.19 -14.98 -0.05
C GLU A 143 1.01 -13.59 0.59
N MET A 144 0.30 -13.48 1.72
CA MET A 144 0.18 -12.21 2.44
C MET A 144 1.54 -11.71 2.94
N ILE A 145 2.34 -12.57 3.57
CA ILE A 145 3.70 -12.23 4.02
C ILE A 145 4.56 -11.80 2.83
N LYS A 146 4.52 -12.57 1.73
CA LYS A 146 5.27 -12.28 0.51
C LYS A 146 4.91 -10.92 -0.07
N HIS A 147 3.62 -10.60 -0.22
CA HIS A 147 3.19 -9.31 -0.72
C HIS A 147 3.58 -8.16 0.21
N SER A 148 3.42 -8.31 1.53
CA SER A 148 3.89 -7.32 2.51
C SER A 148 5.40 -7.07 2.41
N LYS A 149 6.22 -8.13 2.34
CA LYS A 149 7.68 -8.01 2.18
C LYS A 149 8.04 -7.28 0.90
N ILE A 150 7.43 -7.64 -0.23
CA ILE A 150 7.73 -7.02 -1.52
C ILE A 150 7.40 -5.53 -1.48
N ILE A 151 6.23 -5.14 -0.97
CA ILE A 151 5.82 -3.73 -0.89
C ILE A 151 6.82 -2.90 -0.07
N ILE A 152 7.21 -3.41 1.11
CA ILE A 152 8.14 -2.71 2.02
C ILE A 152 9.53 -2.59 1.38
N ASN A 153 10.05 -3.69 0.83
CA ASN A 153 11.37 -3.70 0.21
C ASN A 153 11.43 -2.83 -1.05
N LEU A 154 10.38 -2.83 -1.89
CA LEU A 154 10.30 -1.95 -3.06
C LEU A 154 10.50 -0.48 -2.67
N ALA A 155 9.89 -0.01 -1.60
CA ALA A 155 10.06 1.38 -1.15
C ALA A 155 11.46 1.66 -0.59
N ILE A 156 11.95 0.78 0.29
CA ILE A 156 13.25 0.96 0.96
C ILE A 156 14.40 0.88 -0.05
N ASP A 157 14.36 -0.06 -0.99
CA ASP A 157 15.46 -0.31 -1.92
C ASP A 157 15.49 0.71 -3.08
N THR A 158 14.41 1.46 -3.30
CA THR A 158 14.31 2.48 -4.38
C THR A 158 14.27 3.91 -3.87
N THR A 159 14.62 4.13 -2.60
CA THR A 159 14.60 5.46 -1.98
C THR A 159 15.55 6.43 -2.69
N ASP A 160 15.01 7.57 -3.13
CA ASP A 160 15.76 8.70 -3.67
C ASP A 160 15.26 10.04 -3.11
N ASP A 161 15.84 11.16 -3.56
CA ASP A 161 15.46 12.52 -3.12
C ASP A 161 13.98 12.87 -3.39
N ARG A 162 13.31 12.16 -4.30
CA ARG A 162 11.89 12.37 -4.64
C ARG A 162 10.96 11.63 -3.71
N THR A 163 11.49 10.73 -2.86
CA THR A 163 10.71 9.96 -1.89
C THR A 163 9.87 10.84 -0.99
N ARG A 164 10.33 12.05 -0.64
CA ARG A 164 9.56 13.02 0.17
C ARG A 164 8.44 13.76 -0.57
N HIS A 165 8.33 13.53 -1.87
CA HIS A 165 7.36 14.17 -2.76
C HIS A 165 6.33 13.16 -3.30
N LEU A 166 6.32 11.94 -2.76
CA LEU A 166 5.33 10.94 -3.10
C LEU A 166 3.98 11.31 -2.52
N THR A 167 2.92 10.78 -3.13
CA THR A 167 1.57 10.95 -2.59
C THR A 167 1.43 10.21 -1.27
N ASP A 168 0.61 10.75 -0.36
CA ASP A 168 0.37 10.16 0.97
C ASP A 168 -0.08 8.69 0.88
N HIS A 169 -0.78 8.37 -0.21
CA HIS A 169 -1.25 7.03 -0.52
C HIS A 169 -0.13 5.96 -0.53
N ILE A 170 1.08 6.30 -0.99
CA ILE A 170 2.21 5.37 -0.96
C ILE A 170 2.59 5.00 0.47
N TYR A 171 2.60 5.99 1.38
CA TYR A 171 2.88 5.72 2.79
C TYR A 171 1.74 4.94 3.44
N HIS A 172 0.47 5.16 3.05
CA HIS A 172 -0.65 4.34 3.50
C HIS A 172 -0.50 2.86 3.08
N ILE A 173 -0.10 2.58 1.84
CA ILE A 173 0.19 1.21 1.36
C ILE A 173 1.28 0.55 2.23
N LEU A 174 2.34 1.29 2.54
CA LEU A 174 3.46 0.80 3.35
C LEU A 174 3.04 0.50 4.78
N SER A 175 2.33 1.43 5.43
CA SER A 175 1.79 1.21 6.77
C SER A 175 0.83 0.03 6.81
N PHE A 176 0.02 -0.16 5.77
CA PHE A 176 -0.93 -1.28 5.71
C PHE A 176 -0.21 -2.61 5.62
N SER A 177 0.83 -2.66 4.79
CA SER A 177 1.67 -3.84 4.62
C SER A 177 2.40 -4.21 5.91
N ALA A 178 2.93 -3.20 6.62
CA ALA A 178 3.61 -3.38 7.89
C ALA A 178 2.67 -3.83 9.01
N LEU A 179 1.54 -3.15 9.20
CA LEU A 179 0.56 -3.52 10.22
C LEU A 179 -0.04 -4.92 9.98
N THR A 180 -0.28 -5.26 8.71
CA THR A 180 -0.71 -6.62 8.31
C THR A 180 0.35 -7.65 8.70
N LEU A 181 1.63 -7.36 8.44
CA LEU A 181 2.73 -8.24 8.80
C LEU A 181 2.88 -8.40 10.32
N CYS A 182 2.78 -7.31 11.09
CA CYS A 182 2.80 -7.34 12.55
C CYS A 182 1.69 -8.23 13.12
N ARG A 183 0.47 -8.06 12.60
CA ARG A 183 -0.69 -8.86 13.02
C ARG A 183 -0.49 -10.34 12.70
N ILE A 184 -0.02 -10.67 11.50
CA ILE A 184 0.29 -12.05 11.10
C ILE A 184 1.32 -12.68 12.04
N VAL A 185 2.44 -12.00 12.27
CA VAL A 185 3.52 -12.51 13.11
C VAL A 185 3.03 -12.71 14.53
N HIS A 186 2.32 -11.73 15.11
CA HIS A 186 1.77 -11.82 16.45
C HIS A 186 0.75 -12.97 16.60
N THR A 187 -0.22 -13.09 15.68
CA THR A 187 -1.31 -14.07 15.80
C THR A 187 -0.85 -15.51 15.51
N TYR A 188 0.08 -15.72 14.57
CA TYR A 188 0.46 -17.06 14.11
C TYR A 188 1.91 -17.44 14.41
N GLU A 189 2.58 -16.77 15.37
CA GLU A 189 4.01 -16.94 15.68
C GLU A 189 4.43 -18.41 15.83
N SER A 190 3.72 -19.18 16.65
CA SER A 190 4.04 -20.58 16.92
C SER A 190 4.00 -21.44 15.65
N LYS A 191 3.04 -21.17 14.76
CA LYS A 191 2.83 -21.89 13.50
C LYS A 191 3.84 -21.46 12.44
N LEU A 192 4.18 -20.17 12.40
CA LEU A 192 5.24 -19.64 11.56
C LEU A 192 6.60 -20.27 11.89
N ARG A 193 6.94 -20.34 13.19
CA ARG A 193 8.17 -20.99 13.65
C ARG A 193 8.18 -22.49 13.30
N ALA A 194 7.05 -23.19 13.48
CA ALA A 194 6.92 -24.59 13.07
C ALA A 194 7.07 -24.80 11.55
N ALA A 195 6.67 -23.81 10.75
CA ALA A 195 6.82 -23.81 9.30
C ALA A 195 8.17 -23.23 8.81
N ASN A 196 9.16 -23.09 9.70
CA ASN A 196 10.50 -22.55 9.42
C ASN A 196 10.54 -21.12 8.86
N TYR A 197 9.58 -20.27 9.23
CA TYR A 197 9.69 -18.83 8.98
C TYR A 197 10.54 -18.16 10.05
N ASP A 198 11.45 -17.29 9.61
CA ASP A 198 12.19 -16.41 10.49
C ASP A 198 11.32 -15.22 10.91
N THR A 199 10.65 -15.33 12.05
CA THR A 199 9.82 -14.26 12.61
C THR A 199 10.63 -13.02 12.96
N THR A 200 11.92 -13.17 13.28
CA THR A 200 12.81 -12.07 13.60
C THR A 200 13.19 -11.28 12.35
N GLU A 201 13.40 -11.94 11.21
CA GLU A 201 13.57 -11.26 9.91
C GLU A 201 12.35 -10.39 9.58
N LEU A 202 11.14 -10.91 9.79
CA LEU A 202 9.89 -10.18 9.53
C LEU A 202 9.76 -8.95 10.41
N ASP A 203 10.06 -9.08 11.71
CA ASP A 203 10.07 -7.95 12.64
C ASP A 203 11.11 -6.89 12.27
N ASN A 204 12.32 -7.32 11.86
CA ASN A 204 13.37 -6.41 11.41
C ASN A 204 12.97 -5.62 10.16
N ILE A 205 12.23 -6.22 9.23
CA ILE A 205 11.73 -5.52 8.03
C ILE A 205 10.77 -4.39 8.43
N VAL A 206 9.84 -4.66 9.36
CA VAL A 206 8.93 -3.63 9.88
C VAL A 206 9.70 -2.55 10.63
N PHE A 207 10.65 -2.93 11.48
CA PHE A 207 11.47 -1.98 12.22
C PHE A 207 12.32 -1.09 11.30
N LYS A 208 12.87 -1.66 10.22
CA LYS A 208 13.59 -0.90 9.18
C LYS A 208 12.67 0.11 8.51
N LEU A 209 11.43 -0.25 8.19
CA LEU A 209 10.44 0.66 7.63
C LEU A 209 10.10 1.81 8.59
N ILE A 210 9.88 1.52 9.87
CA ILE A 210 9.58 2.55 10.89
C ILE A 210 10.71 3.59 10.94
N ASN A 211 11.96 3.14 10.97
CA ASN A 211 13.11 4.04 10.98
C ASN A 211 13.23 4.82 9.67
N TRP A 212 12.95 4.17 8.54
CA TRP A 212 12.93 4.82 7.24
C TRP A 212 11.87 5.91 7.15
N PHE A 213 10.66 5.72 7.69
CA PHE A 213 9.65 6.77 7.73
C PHE A 213 10.13 8.06 8.44
N LYS A 214 10.93 7.91 9.51
CA LYS A 214 11.50 9.04 10.27
C LYS A 214 12.55 9.82 9.48
N THR A 215 13.09 9.28 8.39
CA THR A 215 14.06 9.99 7.54
C THR A 215 13.40 10.82 6.43
N ILE A 216 12.08 10.67 6.22
CA ILE A 216 11.37 11.29 5.10
C ILE A 216 10.80 12.65 5.49
N GLY A 217 11.40 13.71 4.97
CA GLY A 217 10.86 15.07 5.12
C GLY A 217 10.91 15.58 6.56
N LEU A 218 10.08 16.61 6.83
CA LEU A 218 9.98 17.24 8.15
C LEU A 218 9.03 16.44 9.07
N PRO A 219 9.07 16.63 10.40
CA PRO A 219 8.21 15.90 11.34
C PRO A 219 6.69 16.01 11.10
N CYS A 220 6.23 17.05 10.39
CA CYS A 220 4.82 17.21 10.01
C CYS A 220 4.42 16.40 8.77
N HIS A 221 5.36 15.71 8.13
CA HIS A 221 5.13 14.95 6.91
C HIS A 221 4.34 13.66 7.21
N ALA A 222 3.47 13.23 6.29
CA ALA A 222 2.59 12.06 6.47
C ALA A 222 3.36 10.79 6.84
N ALA A 223 4.57 10.60 6.31
CA ALA A 223 5.45 9.49 6.65
C ALA A 223 5.77 9.41 8.15
N HIS A 224 6.04 10.53 8.84
CA HIS A 224 6.34 10.54 10.27
C HIS A 224 5.11 10.11 11.08
N ILE A 225 3.95 10.71 10.78
CA ILE A 225 2.67 10.38 11.42
C ILE A 225 2.35 8.89 11.27
N LEU A 226 2.48 8.38 10.04
CA LEU A 226 2.24 6.97 9.72
C LEU A 226 3.28 6.04 10.35
N GLY A 227 4.53 6.47 10.43
CA GLY A 227 5.61 5.73 11.08
C GLY A 227 5.38 5.60 12.58
N ASP A 228 4.91 6.66 13.23
CA ASP A 228 4.57 6.66 14.65
C ASP A 228 3.39 5.72 14.96
N ILE A 229 2.37 5.70 14.10
CA ILE A 229 1.25 4.76 14.22
C ILE A 229 1.74 3.31 14.09
N VAL A 230 2.56 3.02 13.07
CA VAL A 230 3.11 1.68 12.87
C VAL A 230 4.00 1.29 14.05
N HIS A 231 4.82 2.22 14.56
CA HIS A 231 5.69 1.99 15.70
C HIS A 231 4.92 1.66 16.97
N ALA A 232 3.89 2.43 17.32
CA ALA A 232 3.07 2.17 18.50
C ALA A 232 2.38 0.80 18.43
N GLN A 233 1.83 0.44 17.28
CA GLN A 233 1.22 -0.89 17.09
C GLN A 233 2.25 -2.01 17.09
N PHE A 234 3.44 -1.78 16.50
CA PHE A 234 4.53 -2.75 16.52
C PHE A 234 5.00 -3.01 17.96
N GLN A 235 5.23 -1.98 18.77
CA GLN A 235 5.61 -2.12 20.18
C GLN A 235 4.53 -2.84 21.00
N LYS A 236 3.25 -2.54 20.75
CA LYS A 236 2.13 -3.22 21.39
C LYS A 236 2.09 -4.73 21.08
N LEU A 237 2.35 -5.11 19.83
CA LEU A 237 2.27 -6.50 19.37
C LEU A 237 3.58 -7.30 19.58
N ARG A 238 4.73 -6.61 19.66
CA ARG A 238 6.08 -7.19 19.75
C ARG A 238 6.92 -6.52 20.86
N PRO A 239 6.49 -6.56 22.13
CA PRO A 239 7.17 -5.83 23.23
C PRO A 239 8.58 -6.37 23.53
N GLU A 240 8.87 -7.63 23.21
CA GLU A 240 10.17 -8.28 23.48
C GLU A 240 11.16 -8.18 22.31
N PHE A 241 10.78 -7.51 21.22
CA PHE A 241 11.65 -7.42 20.05
C PHE A 241 12.92 -6.62 20.36
N GLN A 242 14.07 -7.23 20.06
CA GLN A 242 15.36 -6.55 20.05
C GLN A 242 15.90 -6.51 18.61
N PRO A 243 16.24 -5.32 18.09
CA PRO A 243 16.73 -5.19 16.72
C PRO A 243 18.04 -5.95 16.55
N SER A 244 18.14 -6.76 15.49
CA SER A 244 19.30 -7.62 15.24
C SER A 244 20.58 -6.85 14.89
N THR A 245 20.46 -5.56 14.62
CA THR A 245 21.59 -4.64 14.44
C THR A 245 21.34 -3.39 15.28
N PRO A 246 22.20 -3.04 16.26
CA PRO A 246 22.18 -1.70 16.81
C PRO A 246 22.62 -0.76 15.69
N LEU A 247 21.72 0.08 15.19
CA LEU A 247 22.10 1.12 14.26
C LEU A 247 22.96 2.15 15.01
N ILE A 248 24.18 2.32 14.54
CA ILE A 248 25.06 3.43 14.88
C ILE A 248 24.24 4.70 14.69
N SER A 249 24.10 5.50 15.75
CA SER A 249 23.65 6.89 15.68
C SER A 249 24.65 7.66 14.81
N GLY A 250 24.48 7.58 13.49
CA GLY A 250 25.30 8.24 12.51
C GLY A 250 24.73 9.62 12.20
N THR A 251 25.34 10.63 12.83
CA THR A 251 25.36 12.04 12.38
C THR A 251 23.98 12.67 12.13
N LEU A 252 23.29 12.99 13.22
CA LEU A 252 22.49 14.21 13.22
C LEU A 252 23.46 15.36 12.92
N PHE A 253 23.15 16.17 11.91
CA PHE A 253 23.76 17.47 11.76
C PHE A 253 23.56 18.22 13.08
N GLU A 254 24.66 18.42 13.81
CA GLU A 254 24.71 19.33 14.95
C GLU A 254 24.31 20.71 14.43
N ASN A 255 23.05 21.10 14.67
CA ASN A 255 22.67 22.49 14.75
C ASN A 255 23.02 22.93 16.18
N PRO A 256 24.07 23.75 16.39
CA PRO A 256 24.37 24.27 17.71
C PRO A 256 23.32 25.35 18.03
N GLY A 257 22.22 24.95 18.66
CA GLY A 257 21.19 25.91 19.08
C GLY A 257 19.83 25.36 19.49
N ALA A 258 19.58 24.05 19.43
CA ALA A 258 18.30 23.50 19.86
C ALA A 258 18.48 22.54 21.04
N ASP A 259 18.27 23.09 22.23
CA ASP A 259 18.08 22.35 23.49
C ASP A 259 16.78 21.54 23.38
N TYR A 260 16.85 20.38 22.72
CA TYR A 260 15.77 19.40 22.79
C TYR A 260 16.07 18.48 23.96
N ASN A 261 15.42 18.76 25.09
CA ASN A 261 15.32 17.81 26.19
C ASN A 261 14.87 16.47 25.63
N ALA A 262 15.71 15.45 25.83
CA ALA A 262 15.46 14.06 25.50
C ALA A 262 14.45 13.43 26.49
N GLU A 263 13.29 14.05 26.65
CA GLU A 263 12.08 13.32 26.98
C GLU A 263 11.49 12.89 25.63
N GLU A 264 11.76 11.64 25.25
CA GLU A 264 10.98 10.97 24.22
C GLU A 264 9.50 11.29 24.45
N LEU A 265 8.87 11.94 23.47
CA LEU A 265 7.42 11.97 23.35
C LEU A 265 6.96 10.51 23.23
N LEU A 266 6.81 9.86 24.38
CA LEU A 266 6.06 8.63 24.54
C LEU A 266 4.64 8.99 24.12
N LEU A 267 4.36 8.80 22.83
CA LEU A 267 3.03 8.97 22.29
C LEU A 267 2.09 8.12 23.14
N PRO A 268 0.94 8.67 23.57
CA PRO A 268 -0.04 7.89 24.30
C PRO A 268 -0.36 6.60 23.52
N PRO A 269 -0.58 5.46 24.20
CA PRO A 269 -0.94 4.20 23.55
C PRO A 269 -2.23 4.30 22.72
N ASP A 270 -3.01 5.37 22.91
CA ASP A 270 -4.22 5.69 22.18
C ASP A 270 -4.01 6.90 21.24
N LEU A 271 -3.50 6.59 20.04
CA LEU A 271 -3.26 7.55 18.95
C LEU A 271 -4.55 8.06 18.30
N SER A 272 -5.72 7.51 18.64
CA SER A 272 -7.03 7.95 18.12
C SER A 272 -7.31 9.42 18.46
N PHE A 273 -6.82 9.89 19.61
CA PHE A 273 -6.95 11.28 20.07
C PHE A 273 -6.08 12.28 19.29
N LEU A 274 -4.94 11.84 18.75
CA LEU A 274 -4.02 12.73 18.03
C LEU A 274 -4.42 12.92 16.56
N TYR A 275 -5.06 11.92 15.96
CA TYR A 275 -5.46 11.93 14.54
C TYR A 275 -6.88 11.38 14.32
N PRO A 276 -7.93 12.06 14.82
CA PRO A 276 -9.31 11.55 14.80
C PRO A 276 -9.92 11.38 13.40
N ASN A 277 -9.35 12.03 12.37
CA ASN A 277 -9.80 11.93 10.97
C ASN A 277 -8.82 11.14 10.09
N PHE A 278 -8.02 10.25 10.69
CA PHE A 278 -7.01 9.50 9.96
C PHE A 278 -7.61 8.74 8.77
N ILE A 279 -7.15 9.09 7.57
CA ILE A 279 -7.53 8.43 6.31
C ILE A 279 -7.13 6.95 6.43
N GLY A 280 -8.14 6.09 6.43
CA GLY A 280 -7.95 4.65 6.54
C GLY A 280 -8.08 4.08 7.95
N SER A 281 -8.54 4.79 8.99
CA SER A 281 -8.91 4.13 10.26
C SER A 281 -9.81 2.91 10.05
N GLU A 282 -10.67 2.94 9.02
CA GLU A 282 -11.47 1.80 8.53
C GLU A 282 -10.66 0.73 7.77
N MET A 283 -9.55 1.08 7.11
CA MET A 283 -8.65 0.15 6.45
C MET A 283 -7.69 -0.54 7.44
N PHE A 284 -7.31 0.19 8.48
CA PHE A 284 -6.37 -0.24 9.52
C PHE A 284 -7.05 -0.86 10.73
N ASP A 285 -8.34 -0.57 10.95
CA ASP A 285 -9.11 -0.98 12.13
C ASP A 285 -8.31 -0.74 13.41
N ALA A 286 -7.97 0.54 13.64
CA ALA A 286 -7.17 0.96 14.78
C ALA A 286 -7.96 0.97 16.10
N ASP A 287 -9.30 0.97 16.01
CA ASP A 287 -10.23 1.13 17.13
C ASP A 287 -11.08 -0.14 17.41
N GLY A 288 -11.06 -1.11 16.48
CA GLY A 288 -11.70 -2.42 16.64
C GLY A 288 -10.84 -3.35 17.49
N GLY A 289 -11.14 -3.47 18.78
CA GLY A 289 -10.50 -4.42 19.67
C GLY A 289 -10.52 -5.82 19.07
N LEU A 290 -9.34 -6.39 18.83
CA LEU A 290 -9.09 -7.81 18.53
C LEU A 290 -10.27 -8.51 17.85
N GLU A 291 -10.78 -7.99 16.73
CA GLU A 291 -11.65 -8.81 15.90
C GLU A 291 -10.81 -10.02 15.52
N SER A 292 -11.31 -11.20 15.90
CA SER A 292 -10.57 -12.44 15.86
C SER A 292 -10.16 -12.72 14.42
N TRP A 293 -8.87 -12.51 14.12
CA TRP A 293 -8.27 -13.05 12.90
C TRP A 293 -8.61 -14.53 12.81
N PRO A 294 -8.90 -15.04 11.60
CA PRO A 294 -9.47 -16.37 11.45
C PRO A 294 -8.56 -17.43 12.04
N GLU A 295 -9.16 -18.45 12.67
CA GLU A 295 -8.39 -19.57 13.19
C GLU A 295 -7.62 -20.26 12.06
N TRP A 296 -6.42 -20.74 12.38
CA TRP A 296 -5.57 -21.38 11.39
C TRP A 296 -5.98 -22.83 11.16
N ALA A 297 -6.19 -23.17 9.89
CA ALA A 297 -6.63 -24.48 9.41
C ALA A 297 -5.77 -25.60 10.00
N GLN A 298 -6.40 -26.56 10.68
CA GLN A 298 -5.69 -27.76 11.11
C GLN A 298 -5.28 -28.58 9.88
N VAL A 299 -4.06 -29.12 9.89
CA VAL A 299 -3.38 -29.82 8.76
C VAL A 299 -4.20 -30.99 8.18
N HIS A 300 -5.27 -31.42 8.84
CA HIS A 300 -6.15 -32.48 8.36
C HIS A 300 -7.20 -32.06 7.31
N SER A 301 -7.23 -30.80 6.86
CA SER A 301 -8.18 -30.34 5.82
C SER A 301 -7.60 -30.21 4.41
N ASP A 302 -6.35 -30.62 4.15
CA ASP A 302 -5.74 -30.54 2.81
C ASP A 302 -6.10 -31.73 1.89
N THR A 303 -7.15 -32.48 2.22
CA THR A 303 -7.70 -33.53 1.35
C THR A 303 -9.11 -33.17 0.87
N ASP A 304 -9.20 -33.11 -0.47
CA ASP A 304 -10.39 -33.09 -1.33
C ASP A 304 -11.22 -31.81 -1.43
N ALA A 305 -10.92 -31.05 -2.49
CA ALA A 305 -11.95 -30.48 -3.37
C ALA A 305 -11.39 -30.31 -4.80
N SER A 306 -11.11 -31.43 -5.45
CA SER A 306 -11.13 -31.53 -6.92
C SER A 306 -12.51 -32.04 -7.34
N VAL A 307 -13.42 -31.13 -7.70
CA VAL A 307 -14.48 -31.32 -8.70
C VAL A 307 -14.74 -29.99 -9.38
#